data_AF-A0A1K1LRV2-F1
#
_entry.id   AF-A0A1K1LRV2-F1
#
_cell.length_a   1.000
_cell.length_b   1.000
_cell.length_c   1.000
_cell.angle_alpha   90.00
_cell.angle_beta   90.00
_cell.angle_gamma   90.00
#
_symmetry.space_group_name_H-M   'P 1'
#
loop_
_entity.id
_entity.type
_entity.pdbx_description
1 polymer ?
#
loop_
_entity_poly.entity_id
_entity_poly.type
_entity_poly.pdbx_seq_one_letter_code
_entity_poly.pdbx_strand_id
1 'polypeptide(L)'
;MRPNEPLLYAATSANLYNFAGNADFDRHPELFRTILSNSSKAFNDLFDFSVDDVSLIDEKHVFRDLKTSPRIFISFHTGSYYALPAWLLKHGHDVIVLSDTQSVKSGDFNGVTELYRNRYQNNCHVELINVEKQGAIFKVIKRIKAGAIVIAYIDGNKGIGGQTMQNENMLTLDFLKGKVKVRKGMVYLSCLTGVPVQLVLSHEEDGASCLACCGESFSAEGEDRDVFAGKVLQAIMHQFGHHVSKYYTQWANWPYVHHWSLIDAFTAGESAEDLQWDINGQWMLHLSHCCPLKLNDKYYVFDRTRYSLFLLDEQYIGLFSYKSTPAERVQLAARIIESDPAMTAELLSWRVISHL
;
A
#
# COMPACT_ATOMS: atom_id res chain seq x y z
N MET A 1 12.42 -14.41 -12.95
CA MET A 1 11.62 -13.88 -11.82
C MET A 1 12.56 -13.53 -10.68
N ARG A 2 12.35 -12.40 -9.99
CA ARG A 2 13.07 -12.15 -8.73
C ARG A 2 12.71 -13.27 -7.74
N PRO A 3 13.59 -13.70 -6.82
CA PRO A 3 13.35 -14.86 -5.95
C PRO A 3 12.02 -14.84 -5.18
N ASN A 4 11.46 -13.64 -4.93
CA ASN A 4 10.24 -13.44 -4.15
C ASN A 4 9.01 -13.04 -4.99
N GLU A 5 9.12 -12.99 -6.31
CA GLU A 5 8.04 -12.50 -7.20
C GLU A 5 6.73 -13.30 -7.10
N PRO A 6 6.74 -14.64 -7.01
CA PRO A 6 5.49 -15.40 -6.84
C PRO A 6 4.74 -15.06 -5.54
N LEU A 7 5.48 -14.81 -4.45
CA LEU A 7 4.90 -14.41 -3.17
C LEU A 7 4.35 -12.98 -3.21
N LEU A 8 5.05 -12.05 -3.89
CA LEU A 8 4.55 -10.70 -4.10
C LEU A 8 3.26 -10.71 -4.93
N TYR A 9 3.19 -11.51 -5.99
CA TYR A 9 1.96 -11.69 -6.76
C TYR A 9 0.83 -12.24 -5.90
N ALA A 10 1.08 -13.30 -5.12
CA ALA A 10 0.07 -13.91 -4.25
C ALA A 10 -0.47 -12.90 -3.22
N ALA A 11 0.42 -12.13 -2.59
CA ALA A 11 0.06 -11.07 -1.66
C ALA A 11 -0.72 -9.95 -2.34
N THR A 12 -0.28 -9.44 -3.50
CA THR A 12 -1.03 -8.43 -4.27
C THR A 12 -2.42 -8.92 -4.62
N SER A 13 -2.52 -10.16 -5.11
CA SER A 13 -3.79 -10.76 -5.48
C SER A 13 -4.74 -10.89 -4.29
N ALA A 14 -4.24 -11.26 -3.11
CA ALA A 14 -5.03 -11.29 -1.89
C ALA A 14 -5.44 -9.90 -1.42
N ASN A 15 -4.54 -8.91 -1.51
CA ASN A 15 -4.86 -7.55 -1.10
C ASN A 15 -5.92 -6.92 -2.02
N LEU A 16 -5.84 -7.12 -3.34
CA LEU A 16 -6.86 -6.68 -4.30
C LEU A 16 -8.23 -7.32 -4.00
N TYR A 17 -8.24 -8.61 -3.69
CA TYR A 17 -9.47 -9.31 -3.34
C TYR A 17 -10.06 -8.81 -2.01
N ASN A 18 -9.28 -8.85 -0.93
CA ASN A 18 -9.79 -8.57 0.41
C ASN A 18 -10.09 -7.09 0.65
N PHE A 19 -9.22 -6.18 0.18
CA PHE A 19 -9.44 -4.74 0.38
C PHE A 19 -10.34 -4.14 -0.70
N ALA A 20 -10.02 -4.36 -1.98
CA ALA A 20 -10.75 -3.73 -3.08
C ALA A 20 -11.99 -4.52 -3.53
N GLY A 21 -12.16 -5.78 -3.07
CA GLY A 21 -13.26 -6.63 -3.52
C GLY A 21 -13.11 -7.13 -4.95
N ASN A 22 -11.90 -7.07 -5.52
CA ASN A 22 -11.66 -7.53 -6.88
C ASN A 22 -11.52 -9.06 -6.90
N ALA A 23 -12.57 -9.74 -7.37
CA ALA A 23 -12.62 -11.19 -7.53
C ALA A 23 -12.22 -11.66 -8.94
N ASP A 24 -11.80 -10.76 -9.83
CA ASP A 24 -11.36 -11.08 -11.18
C ASP A 24 -9.89 -11.55 -11.17
N PHE A 25 -9.69 -12.76 -10.64
CA PHE A 25 -8.37 -13.36 -10.49
C PHE A 25 -7.62 -13.56 -11.81
N ASP A 26 -8.34 -13.67 -12.93
CA ASP A 26 -7.76 -13.81 -14.28
C ASP A 26 -7.04 -12.54 -14.71
N ARG A 27 -7.50 -11.36 -14.26
CA ARG A 27 -6.84 -10.08 -14.50
C ARG A 27 -5.71 -9.76 -13.53
N HIS A 28 -5.67 -10.38 -12.36
CA HIS A 28 -4.67 -10.07 -11.34
C HIS A 28 -3.20 -10.16 -11.81
N PRO A 29 -2.79 -11.11 -12.68
CA PRO A 29 -1.43 -11.12 -13.23
C PRO A 29 -1.08 -9.87 -14.04
N GLU A 30 -2.01 -9.35 -14.83
CA GLU A 30 -1.83 -8.09 -15.57
C GLU A 30 -1.73 -6.92 -14.59
N LEU A 31 -2.68 -6.82 -13.66
CA LEU A 31 -2.72 -5.75 -12.66
C LEU A 31 -1.44 -5.71 -11.82
N PHE A 32 -0.93 -6.86 -11.39
CA PHE A 32 0.33 -6.97 -10.67
C PHE A 32 1.51 -6.40 -11.47
N ARG A 33 1.62 -6.75 -12.76
CA ARG A 33 2.68 -6.21 -13.63
C ARG A 33 2.53 -4.70 -13.79
N THR A 34 1.32 -4.19 -13.96
CA THR A 34 1.05 -2.75 -14.06
C THR A 34 1.43 -2.02 -12.78
N ILE A 35 1.09 -2.55 -11.60
CA ILE A 35 1.49 -1.99 -10.29
C ILE A 35 3.01 -1.90 -10.17
N LEU A 36 3.72 -2.98 -10.52
CA LEU A 36 5.19 -2.98 -10.47
C LEU A 36 5.80 -2.01 -11.49
N SER A 37 5.24 -1.94 -12.69
CA SER A 37 5.67 -0.99 -13.73
C SER A 37 5.51 0.45 -13.28
N ASN A 38 4.33 0.79 -12.73
CA ASN A 38 4.05 2.13 -12.21
C ASN A 38 4.98 2.50 -11.06
N SER A 39 5.23 1.57 -10.13
CA SER A 39 6.17 1.77 -9.03
C SER A 39 7.60 2.01 -9.51
N SER A 40 8.02 1.31 -10.57
CA SER A 40 9.34 1.50 -11.18
C SER A 40 9.43 2.83 -11.94
N LYS A 41 8.36 3.25 -12.63
CA LYS A 41 8.29 4.53 -13.34
C LYS A 41 8.42 5.71 -12.37
N ALA A 42 7.69 5.66 -11.26
CA ALA A 42 7.68 6.72 -10.26
C ALA A 42 9.09 7.13 -9.81
N PHE A 43 10.00 6.16 -9.62
CA PHE A 43 11.39 6.45 -9.23
C PHE A 43 12.16 7.27 -10.28
N ASN A 44 11.92 7.03 -11.57
CA ASN A 44 12.60 7.74 -12.65
C ASN A 44 12.08 9.18 -12.79
N ASP A 45 10.81 9.43 -12.44
CA ASP A 45 10.18 10.75 -12.55
C ASP A 45 10.92 11.86 -11.76
N LEU A 46 11.64 11.49 -10.69
CA LEU A 46 12.46 12.44 -9.93
C LEU A 46 13.68 12.94 -10.71
N PHE A 47 14.16 12.18 -11.69
CA PHE A 47 15.37 12.50 -12.46
C PHE A 47 15.05 13.01 -13.86
N ASP A 48 13.89 12.67 -14.40
CA ASP A 48 13.47 13.01 -15.76
C ASP A 48 12.75 14.37 -15.86
N PHE A 49 12.60 15.10 -14.75
CA PHE A 49 11.90 16.39 -14.66
C PHE A 49 10.45 16.36 -15.19
N SER A 50 9.76 15.21 -15.10
CA SER A 50 8.33 15.09 -15.43
C SER A 50 7.44 16.03 -14.60
N VAL A 51 7.99 16.55 -13.49
CA VAL A 51 7.44 17.66 -12.70
C VAL A 51 7.11 18.91 -13.52
N ASP A 52 7.75 19.12 -14.67
CA ASP A 52 7.49 20.29 -15.49
C ASP A 52 6.07 20.34 -16.05
N ASP A 53 5.47 19.17 -16.26
CA ASP A 53 4.14 18.99 -16.85
C ASP A 53 3.07 18.53 -15.83
N VAL A 54 3.37 18.65 -14.53
CA VAL A 54 2.44 18.23 -13.48
C VAL A 54 1.23 19.17 -13.39
N SER A 55 0.05 18.57 -13.50
CA SER A 55 -1.23 19.25 -13.25
C SER A 55 -1.50 19.34 -11.75
N LEU A 56 -1.78 20.56 -11.26
CA LEU A 56 -2.19 20.78 -9.87
C LEU A 56 -3.71 20.82 -9.76
N ILE A 57 -4.26 19.97 -8.91
CA ILE A 57 -5.66 20.03 -8.49
C ILE A 57 -5.65 20.58 -7.06
N ASP A 58 -5.79 21.90 -6.93
CA ASP A 58 -5.68 22.63 -5.65
C ASP A 58 -6.77 23.69 -5.53
N GLU A 59 -8.01 23.24 -5.37
CA GLU A 59 -9.20 24.10 -5.25
C GLU A 59 -9.13 25.05 -4.05
N LYS A 60 -8.36 24.69 -3.02
CA LYS A 60 -8.21 25.48 -1.79
C LYS A 60 -6.96 26.37 -1.81
N HIS A 61 -6.21 26.38 -2.92
CA HIS A 61 -5.01 27.18 -3.11
C HIS A 61 -3.92 26.97 -2.04
N VAL A 62 -3.84 25.77 -1.47
CA VAL A 62 -2.87 25.43 -0.42
C VAL A 62 -1.44 25.66 -0.90
N PHE A 63 -1.13 25.36 -2.15
CA PHE A 63 0.22 25.52 -2.71
C PHE A 63 0.63 26.99 -2.88
N ARG A 64 -0.33 27.91 -3.04
CA ARG A 64 -0.06 29.33 -3.26
C ARG A 64 0.53 30.01 -2.03
N ASP A 65 0.11 29.59 -0.84
CA ASP A 65 0.39 30.29 0.41
C ASP A 65 1.47 29.59 1.27
N LEU A 66 2.20 28.62 0.72
CA LEU A 66 3.16 27.80 1.48
C LEU A 66 4.29 28.59 2.15
N LYS A 67 4.62 29.79 1.64
CA LYS A 67 5.64 30.65 2.26
C LYS A 67 5.18 31.29 3.57
N THR A 68 3.89 31.57 3.69
CA THR A 68 3.28 32.23 4.87
C THR A 68 2.49 31.26 5.73
N SER A 69 2.11 30.10 5.18
CA SER A 69 1.30 29.08 5.81
C SER A 69 1.89 27.69 5.51
N PRO A 70 2.96 27.27 6.22
CA PRO A 70 3.58 25.97 5.98
C PRO A 70 2.61 24.83 6.29
N ARG A 71 2.90 23.65 5.71
CA ARG A 71 2.09 22.44 5.87
C ARG A 71 2.98 21.23 6.15
N ILE A 72 2.43 20.28 6.90
CA ILE A 72 2.91 18.89 6.92
C ILE A 72 2.08 18.14 5.89
N PHE A 73 2.70 17.76 4.78
CA PHE A 73 2.05 16.95 3.76
C PHE A 73 2.08 15.48 4.15
N ILE A 74 0.89 14.88 4.24
CA ILE A 74 0.73 13.44 4.25
C ILE A 74 0.42 12.99 2.84
N SER A 75 1.11 11.93 2.40
CA SER A 75 0.95 11.35 1.08
C SER A 75 1.07 9.82 1.16
N PHE A 76 0.97 9.19 -0.01
CA PHE A 76 0.98 7.76 -0.23
C PHE A 76 1.83 7.46 -1.46
N HIS A 77 2.30 6.22 -1.59
CA HIS A 77 3.07 5.80 -2.77
C HIS A 77 2.14 5.54 -3.97
N THR A 78 1.41 6.58 -4.40
CA THR A 78 0.49 6.54 -5.53
C THR A 78 1.03 7.35 -6.70
N GLY A 79 0.81 6.88 -7.93
CA GLY A 79 1.20 7.59 -9.14
C GLY A 79 2.70 7.88 -9.13
N SER A 80 3.06 9.09 -9.57
CA SER A 80 4.41 9.60 -9.44
C SER A 80 4.59 10.19 -8.03
N TYR A 81 4.80 9.33 -7.03
CA TYR A 81 4.88 9.80 -5.65
C TYR A 81 6.07 10.74 -5.38
N TYR A 82 7.06 10.79 -6.27
CA TYR A 82 8.14 11.79 -6.23
C TYR A 82 7.78 13.15 -6.87
N ALA A 83 6.62 13.27 -7.54
CA ALA A 83 6.19 14.52 -8.13
C ALA A 83 5.99 15.64 -7.09
N LEU A 84 5.49 15.31 -5.89
CA LEU A 84 5.30 16.32 -4.83
C LEU A 84 6.62 16.95 -4.35
N PRO A 85 7.63 16.18 -3.89
CA PRO A 85 8.91 16.78 -3.50
C PRO A 85 9.56 17.53 -4.67
N ALA A 86 9.53 16.97 -5.89
CA ALA A 86 10.03 17.63 -7.08
C ALA A 86 9.34 18.99 -7.34
N TRP A 87 8.01 19.04 -7.22
CA TRP A 87 7.22 20.23 -7.49
C TRP A 87 7.55 21.34 -6.48
N LEU A 88 7.70 20.98 -5.21
CA LEU A 88 8.06 21.91 -4.15
C LEU A 88 9.48 22.47 -4.34
N LEU A 89 10.44 21.63 -4.73
CA LEU A 89 11.80 22.07 -5.06
C LEU A 89 11.79 23.04 -6.25
N LYS A 90 11.08 22.71 -7.33
CA LYS A 90 10.91 23.60 -8.50
C LYS A 90 10.41 24.99 -8.08
N HIS A 91 9.49 25.06 -7.12
CA HIS A 91 8.90 26.31 -6.61
C HIS A 91 9.70 26.96 -5.46
N GLY A 92 10.92 26.47 -5.19
CA GLY A 92 11.87 27.10 -4.28
C GLY A 92 11.60 26.85 -2.80
N HIS A 93 10.98 25.72 -2.46
CA HIS A 93 10.77 25.30 -1.07
C HIS A 93 11.81 24.27 -0.64
N ASP A 94 12.35 24.45 0.57
CA ASP A 94 13.10 23.38 1.25
C ASP A 94 12.14 22.25 1.63
N VAL A 95 12.52 21.02 1.32
CA VAL A 95 11.69 19.83 1.53
C VAL A 95 12.39 18.84 2.44
N ILE A 96 11.65 18.31 3.40
CA ILE A 96 12.03 17.14 4.17
C ILE A 96 11.13 15.99 3.75
N VAL A 97 11.71 14.87 3.39
CA VAL A 97 10.98 13.62 3.20
C VAL A 97 11.34 12.67 4.34
N LEU A 98 10.32 12.20 5.05
CA LEU A 98 10.50 11.20 6.10
C LEU A 98 10.67 9.82 5.47
N SER A 99 11.72 9.11 5.90
CA SER A 99 12.14 7.87 5.23
C SER A 99 12.76 6.87 6.20
N ASP A 100 12.91 5.62 5.77
CA ASP A 100 13.52 4.56 6.57
C ASP A 100 15.04 4.48 6.40
N THR A 101 15.69 3.61 7.19
CA THR A 101 17.14 3.44 7.15
C THR A 101 17.65 2.99 5.79
N GLN A 102 16.92 2.12 5.10
CA GLN A 102 17.37 1.58 3.82
C GLN A 102 17.35 2.67 2.75
N SER A 103 16.23 3.37 2.63
CA SER A 103 16.01 4.45 1.67
C SER A 103 16.99 5.61 1.85
N VAL A 104 17.31 5.96 3.11
CA VAL A 104 18.33 6.98 3.42
C VAL A 104 19.73 6.53 3.01
N LYS A 105 20.04 5.23 3.10
CA LYS A 105 21.35 4.69 2.70
C LYS A 105 21.47 4.55 1.18
N SER A 106 20.39 4.21 0.48
CA SER A 106 20.41 3.94 -0.95
C SER A 106 20.09 5.15 -1.82
N GLY A 107 19.44 6.19 -1.27
CA GLY A 107 19.06 7.37 -2.01
C GLY A 107 20.20 8.39 -2.15
N ASP A 108 20.36 8.94 -3.35
CA ASP A 108 21.26 10.09 -3.60
C ASP A 108 20.48 11.40 -3.67
N PHE A 109 19.94 11.83 -2.52
CA PHE A 109 19.20 13.10 -2.44
C PHE A 109 20.10 14.34 -2.47
N ASN A 110 21.41 14.16 -2.29
CA ASN A 110 22.39 15.22 -2.55
C ASN A 110 22.47 15.50 -4.06
N GLY A 111 22.57 14.44 -4.87
CA GLY A 111 22.50 14.55 -6.33
C GLY A 111 21.19 15.17 -6.82
N VAL A 112 20.04 14.74 -6.25
CA VAL A 112 18.73 15.37 -6.56
C VAL A 112 18.71 16.85 -6.18
N THR A 113 19.23 17.21 -5.01
CA THR A 113 19.31 18.62 -4.59
C THR A 113 20.13 19.44 -5.59
N GLU A 114 21.31 18.97 -5.98
CA GLU A 114 22.15 19.67 -6.96
C GLU A 114 21.49 19.75 -8.34
N LEU A 115 20.85 18.67 -8.79
CA LEU A 115 20.12 18.59 -10.04
C LEU A 115 19.03 19.67 -10.13
N TYR A 116 18.18 19.78 -9.11
CA TYR A 116 17.09 20.78 -9.09
C TYR A 116 17.61 22.20 -8.92
N ARG A 117 18.65 22.40 -8.09
CA ARG A 117 19.31 23.70 -7.92
C ARG A 117 19.83 24.24 -9.25
N ASN A 118 20.52 23.38 -10.01
CA ASN A 118 21.07 23.74 -11.31
C ASN A 118 19.98 23.97 -12.37
N ARG A 119 18.92 23.15 -12.38
CA ARG A 119 17.82 23.26 -13.34
C ARG A 119 16.97 24.52 -13.15
N TYR A 120 16.66 24.86 -11.91
CA TYR A 120 15.70 25.92 -11.57
C TYR A 120 16.32 27.17 -10.95
N GLN A 121 17.64 27.21 -10.78
CA GLN A 121 18.39 28.38 -10.29
C GLN A 121 17.87 28.93 -8.95
N ASN A 122 17.45 28.02 -8.07
CA ASN A 122 17.02 28.33 -6.71
C ASN A 122 18.04 27.76 -5.70
N ASN A 123 17.85 28.01 -4.41
CA ASN A 123 18.73 27.51 -3.34
C ASN A 123 18.02 26.50 -2.43
N CYS A 124 17.02 25.78 -2.94
CA CYS A 124 16.28 24.83 -2.12
C CYS A 124 17.03 23.49 -1.96
N HIS A 125 16.69 22.76 -0.89
CA HIS A 125 17.28 21.48 -0.55
C HIS A 125 16.20 20.44 -0.29
N VAL A 126 16.45 19.19 -0.71
CA VAL A 126 15.69 18.05 -0.23
C VAL A 126 16.54 17.24 0.74
N GLU A 127 15.95 16.94 1.90
CA GLU A 127 16.61 16.17 2.94
C GLU A 127 15.77 14.93 3.30
N LEU A 128 16.40 13.76 3.28
CA LEU A 128 15.80 12.58 3.90
C LEU A 128 16.10 12.55 5.40
N ILE A 129 15.05 12.45 6.22
CA ILE A 129 15.20 12.21 7.65
C ILE A 129 14.79 10.77 7.97
N ASN A 130 15.76 10.00 8.48
CA ASN A 130 15.53 8.64 8.96
C ASN A 130 14.67 8.67 10.23
N VAL A 131 13.40 8.24 10.12
CA VAL A 131 12.44 8.23 11.25
C VAL A 131 12.65 7.08 12.24
N GLU A 132 13.56 6.16 11.95
CA GLU A 132 13.90 5.04 12.84
C GLU A 132 14.99 5.40 13.84
N LYS A 133 15.67 6.56 13.66
CA LYS A 133 16.70 7.06 14.57
C LYS A 133 16.10 7.85 15.75
N GLN A 134 16.65 7.62 16.94
CA GLN A 134 16.34 8.46 18.10
C GLN A 134 16.67 9.93 17.81
N GLY A 135 15.78 10.82 18.24
CA GLY A 135 15.93 12.26 18.04
C GLY A 135 15.59 12.78 16.63
N ALA A 136 15.21 11.91 15.68
CA ALA A 136 14.78 12.33 14.35
C ALA A 136 13.67 13.39 14.39
N ILE A 137 12.71 13.25 15.31
CA ILE A 137 11.62 14.21 15.48
C ILE A 137 12.10 15.62 15.84
N PHE A 138 13.14 15.75 16.67
CA PHE A 138 13.71 17.06 17.01
C PHE A 138 14.37 17.71 15.81
N LYS A 139 15.00 16.92 14.94
CA LYS A 139 15.54 17.39 13.67
C LYS A 139 14.44 17.90 12.75
N VAL A 140 13.32 17.17 12.62
CA VAL A 140 12.16 17.60 11.84
C VAL A 140 11.59 18.92 12.38
N ILE A 141 11.37 19.04 13.69
CA ILE A 141 10.87 20.27 14.32
C ILE A 141 11.81 21.45 14.05
N LYS A 142 13.13 21.26 14.18
CA LYS A 142 14.11 22.31 13.90
C LYS A 142 14.01 22.82 12.46
N ARG A 143 13.82 21.91 11.51
CA ARG A 143 13.72 22.26 10.08
C ARG A 143 12.36 22.88 9.72
N ILE A 144 11.25 22.42 10.32
CA ILE A 144 9.95 23.10 10.23
C ILE A 144 10.07 24.56 10.68
N LYS A 145 10.71 24.81 11.83
CA LYS A 145 10.94 26.17 12.34
C LYS A 145 11.82 27.03 11.42
N ALA A 146 12.62 26.40 10.56
CA ALA A 146 13.42 27.07 9.54
C ALA A 146 12.65 27.28 8.21
N GLY A 147 11.36 26.94 8.15
CA GLY A 147 10.51 27.12 6.97
C GLY A 147 10.50 25.93 6.00
N ALA A 148 11.09 24.79 6.37
CA ALA A 148 11.06 23.59 5.53
C ALA A 148 9.67 22.92 5.58
N ILE A 149 9.23 22.42 4.42
CA ILE A 149 8.01 21.65 4.26
C ILE A 149 8.30 20.18 4.53
N VAL A 150 7.43 19.51 5.28
CA VAL A 150 7.57 18.10 5.61
C VAL A 150 6.63 17.26 4.77
N ILE A 151 7.14 16.18 4.19
CA ILE A 151 6.37 15.16 3.49
C ILE A 151 6.54 13.83 4.22
N ALA A 152 5.43 13.16 4.49
CA ALA A 152 5.40 11.83 5.06
C ALA A 152 4.53 10.89 4.23
N TYR A 153 5.12 9.80 3.74
CA TYR A 153 4.38 8.69 3.16
C TYR A 153 3.99 7.71 4.28
N ILE A 154 2.70 7.67 4.62
CA ILE A 154 2.25 6.97 5.84
C ILE A 154 1.93 5.49 5.61
N ASP A 155 1.85 5.06 4.34
CA ASP A 155 1.58 3.68 3.92
C ASP A 155 2.79 2.75 3.94
N GLY A 156 3.97 3.23 4.33
CA GLY A 156 5.11 2.36 4.66
C GLY A 156 5.09 1.88 6.12
N ASN A 157 4.35 2.56 7.00
CA ASN A 157 4.28 2.29 8.45
C ASN A 157 5.65 2.11 9.17
N LYS A 158 6.73 2.69 8.63
CA LYS A 158 8.09 2.66 9.19
C LYS A 158 8.24 3.66 10.35
N GLY A 159 9.19 3.41 11.26
CA GLY A 159 9.46 4.26 12.42
C GLY A 159 10.24 3.55 13.52
N ILE A 160 10.43 4.21 14.67
CA ILE A 160 11.09 3.61 15.84
C ILE A 160 10.35 2.31 16.22
N GLY A 161 11.12 1.25 16.40
CA GLY A 161 10.61 -0.11 16.67
C GLY A 161 10.31 -0.95 15.43
N GLY A 162 10.58 -0.45 14.21
CA GLY A 162 10.37 -1.20 12.96
C GLY A 162 8.90 -1.33 12.55
N GLN A 163 8.58 -2.29 11.67
CA GLN A 163 7.20 -2.59 11.28
C GLN A 163 6.62 -3.66 12.21
N THR A 164 6.17 -3.26 13.40
CA THR A 164 5.47 -4.16 14.32
C THR A 164 4.01 -3.75 14.46
N MET A 165 3.11 -4.73 14.46
CA MET A 165 1.68 -4.50 14.70
C MET A 165 1.38 -4.14 16.17
N GLN A 166 2.31 -4.40 17.09
CA GLN A 166 2.18 -4.04 18.49
C GLN A 166 3.01 -2.79 18.77
N ASN A 167 2.39 -1.63 18.62
CA ASN A 167 2.98 -0.34 18.93
C ASN A 167 1.89 0.62 19.41
N GLU A 168 2.04 1.18 20.60
CA GLU A 168 1.11 2.16 21.20
C GLU A 168 0.96 3.45 20.38
N ASN A 169 1.92 3.72 19.50
CA ASN A 169 1.91 4.88 18.60
C ASN A 169 1.15 4.62 17.29
N MET A 170 0.41 3.52 17.20
CA MET A 170 -0.45 3.20 16.05
C MET A 170 -1.93 3.27 16.42
N LEU A 171 -2.75 3.60 15.43
CA LEU A 171 -4.21 3.47 15.48
C LEU A 171 -4.67 2.41 14.49
N THR A 172 -5.69 1.67 14.88
CA THR A 172 -6.46 0.84 13.95
C THR A 172 -7.50 1.73 13.28
N LEU A 173 -7.47 1.79 11.94
CA LEU A 173 -8.34 2.64 11.13
C LEU A 173 -9.04 1.79 10.06
N ASP A 174 -10.24 2.21 9.69
CA ASP A 174 -10.94 1.61 8.55
C ASP A 174 -10.28 2.02 7.24
N PHE A 175 -10.06 1.06 6.35
CA PHE A 175 -9.51 1.29 5.02
C PHE A 175 -10.10 0.28 4.03
N LEU A 176 -10.87 0.79 3.06
CA LEU A 176 -11.65 -0.02 2.13
C LEU A 176 -12.49 -1.06 2.90
N LYS A 177 -12.47 -2.34 2.51
CA LYS A 177 -13.16 -3.43 3.21
C LYS A 177 -12.40 -3.97 4.43
N GLY A 178 -11.27 -3.39 4.80
CA GLY A 178 -10.38 -3.89 5.83
C GLY A 178 -10.08 -2.88 6.95
N LYS A 179 -9.17 -3.29 7.83
CA LYS A 179 -8.62 -2.43 8.89
C LYS A 179 -7.10 -2.44 8.83
N VAL A 180 -6.50 -1.27 8.92
CA VAL A 180 -5.04 -1.07 8.88
C VAL A 180 -4.54 -0.39 10.15
N LYS A 181 -3.28 -0.62 10.49
CA LYS A 181 -2.59 0.12 11.55
C LYS A 181 -1.73 1.22 10.96
N VAL A 182 -1.96 2.45 11.44
CA VAL A 182 -1.25 3.65 10.96
C VAL A 182 -0.63 4.40 12.14
N ARG A 183 0.60 4.86 11.97
CA ARG A 183 1.33 5.63 12.99
C ARG A 183 0.75 7.04 13.17
N LYS A 184 0.55 7.45 14.43
CA LYS A 184 0.04 8.78 14.84
C LYS A 184 1.06 9.92 14.74
N GLY A 185 2.35 9.58 14.59
CA GLY A 185 3.46 10.51 14.80
C GLY A 185 3.39 11.82 14.01
N MET A 186 2.85 11.79 12.79
CA MET A 186 2.73 13.00 11.95
C MET A 186 1.65 13.95 12.42
N VAL A 187 0.53 13.40 12.90
CA VAL A 187 -0.53 14.22 13.48
C VAL A 187 -0.08 14.79 14.83
N TYR A 188 0.66 14.01 15.62
CA TYR A 188 1.27 14.54 16.84
C TYR A 188 2.29 15.64 16.57
N LEU A 189 3.08 15.52 15.50
CA LEU A 189 4.02 16.58 15.09
C LEU A 189 3.26 17.87 14.75
N SER A 190 2.09 17.77 14.11
CA SER A 190 1.20 18.90 13.89
C SER A 190 0.76 19.53 15.21
N CYS A 191 0.29 18.75 16.19
CA CYS A 191 -0.07 19.26 17.51
C CYS A 191 1.11 19.99 18.20
N LEU A 192 2.33 19.47 18.07
CA LEU A 192 3.52 20.02 18.73
C LEU A 192 4.04 21.30 18.06
N THR A 193 3.82 21.45 16.76
CA THR A 193 4.38 22.57 15.98
C THR A 193 3.34 23.63 15.62
N GLY A 194 2.05 23.32 15.76
CA GLY A 194 0.95 24.14 15.27
C GLY A 194 0.83 24.17 13.74
N VAL A 195 1.65 23.38 13.02
CA VAL A 195 1.63 23.34 11.56
C VAL A 195 0.50 22.41 11.08
N PRO A 196 -0.42 22.87 10.22
CA PRO A 196 -1.53 22.03 9.75
C PRO A 196 -1.08 20.84 8.92
N VAL A 197 -1.83 19.75 9.01
CA VAL A 197 -1.69 18.55 8.16
C VAL A 197 -2.51 18.73 6.88
N GLN A 198 -1.93 18.43 5.73
CA GLN A 198 -2.62 18.43 4.45
C GLN A 198 -2.41 17.10 3.73
N LEU A 199 -3.48 16.49 3.20
CA LEU A 199 -3.38 15.34 2.32
C LEU A 199 -3.07 15.79 0.89
N VAL A 200 -2.05 15.20 0.29
CA VAL A 200 -1.74 15.33 -1.14
C VAL A 200 -1.57 13.96 -1.76
N LEU A 201 -2.27 13.70 -2.86
CA LEU A 201 -2.21 12.43 -3.59
C LEU A 201 -1.71 12.66 -5.01
N SER A 202 -0.84 11.77 -5.48
CA SER A 202 -0.41 11.76 -6.88
C SER A 202 -1.11 10.63 -7.65
N HIS A 203 -1.44 10.91 -8.91
CA HIS A 203 -1.94 9.93 -9.87
C HIS A 203 -1.62 10.38 -11.28
N GLU A 204 -1.77 9.48 -12.23
CA GLU A 204 -1.77 9.75 -13.67
C GLU A 204 -3.20 9.61 -14.20
N GLU A 205 -3.64 10.59 -14.99
CA GLU A 205 -4.92 10.56 -15.69
C GLU A 205 -4.69 11.11 -17.10
N ASP A 206 -5.16 10.37 -18.12
CA ASP A 206 -4.99 10.70 -19.54
C ASP A 206 -3.54 11.02 -19.96
N GLY A 207 -2.57 10.31 -19.36
CA GLY A 207 -1.14 10.47 -19.62
C GLY A 207 -0.48 11.67 -18.94
N ALA A 208 -1.25 12.47 -18.18
CA ALA A 208 -0.73 13.59 -17.40
C ALA A 208 -0.52 13.18 -15.93
N SER A 209 0.60 13.61 -15.35
CA SER A 209 0.83 13.47 -13.91
C SER A 209 0.08 14.55 -13.15
N CYS A 210 -0.67 14.15 -12.13
CA CYS A 210 -1.50 15.02 -11.31
C CYS A 210 -1.01 15.00 -9.85
N LEU A 211 -1.04 16.17 -9.20
CA LEU A 211 -0.96 16.33 -7.76
C LEU A 211 -2.26 16.94 -7.25
N ALA A 212 -3.02 16.15 -6.48
CA ALA A 212 -4.28 16.57 -5.90
C ALA A 212 -4.11 16.91 -4.42
N CYS A 213 -4.41 18.15 -4.06
CA CYS A 213 -4.55 18.59 -2.68
C CYS A 213 -5.97 18.27 -2.20
N CYS A 214 -6.09 17.31 -1.29
CA CYS A 214 -7.38 16.73 -0.95
C CYS A 214 -7.98 17.34 0.32
N GLY A 215 -9.19 17.89 0.20
CA GLY A 215 -9.96 18.42 1.33
C GLY A 215 -9.31 19.61 2.04
N GLU A 216 -9.80 19.90 3.24
CA GLU A 216 -9.27 20.97 4.09
C GLU A 216 -8.07 20.51 4.91
N SER A 217 -7.20 21.45 5.28
CA SER A 217 -6.08 21.18 6.18
C SER A 217 -6.57 20.97 7.62
N PHE A 218 -5.94 20.05 8.34
CA PHE A 218 -6.29 19.74 9.72
C PHE A 218 -5.35 20.46 10.69
N SER A 219 -5.91 21.24 11.60
CA SER A 219 -5.19 21.96 12.65
C SER A 219 -5.59 21.46 14.03
N ALA A 220 -4.63 21.38 14.96
CA ALA A 220 -4.91 20.98 16.33
C ALA A 220 -5.49 22.18 17.12
N GLU A 221 -6.81 22.31 17.17
CA GLU A 221 -7.51 23.43 17.82
C GLU A 221 -7.77 23.19 19.32
N GLY A 222 -6.72 22.86 20.08
CA GLY A 222 -6.82 22.60 21.53
C GLY A 222 -7.48 21.26 21.90
N GLU A 223 -7.76 20.41 20.92
CA GLU A 223 -8.24 19.05 21.10
C GLU A 223 -7.19 18.15 21.78
N ASP A 224 -7.65 17.08 22.45
CA ASP A 224 -6.77 16.01 22.89
C ASP A 224 -6.03 15.39 21.70
N ARG A 225 -4.74 15.07 21.90
CA ARG A 225 -3.85 14.63 20.83
C ARG A 225 -4.28 13.29 20.22
N ASP A 226 -4.78 12.37 21.03
CA ASP A 226 -5.23 11.05 20.53
C ASP A 226 -6.55 11.17 19.79
N VAL A 227 -7.48 11.98 20.31
CA VAL A 227 -8.76 12.28 19.65
C VAL A 227 -8.51 12.94 18.28
N PHE A 228 -7.65 13.96 18.25
CA PHE A 228 -7.28 14.65 17.01
C PHE A 228 -6.60 13.68 16.02
N ALA A 229 -5.65 12.86 16.47
CA ALA A 229 -4.98 11.87 15.63
C ALA A 229 -5.95 10.86 15.01
N GLY A 230 -6.90 10.33 15.80
CA GLY A 230 -7.93 9.42 15.30
C GLY A 230 -8.81 10.05 14.23
N LYS A 231 -9.32 11.25 14.50
CA LYS A 231 -10.16 12.00 13.55
C LYS A 231 -9.44 12.27 12.22
N VAL A 232 -8.22 12.84 12.29
CA VAL A 232 -7.46 13.24 11.11
C VAL A 232 -7.04 12.04 10.28
N LEU A 233 -6.47 11.01 10.92
CA LEU A 233 -6.00 9.85 10.17
C LEU A 233 -7.16 9.06 9.56
N GLN A 234 -8.30 8.91 10.26
CA GLN A 234 -9.46 8.23 9.67
C GLN A 234 -9.99 9.01 8.45
N ALA A 235 -10.06 10.34 8.52
CA ALA A 235 -10.46 11.17 7.39
C ALA A 235 -9.50 11.03 6.19
N ILE A 236 -8.20 11.02 6.44
CA ILE A 236 -7.17 10.79 5.42
C ILE A 236 -7.31 9.39 4.80
N MET A 237 -7.47 8.35 5.62
CA MET A 237 -7.61 6.98 5.13
C MET A 237 -8.89 6.79 4.31
N HIS A 238 -9.98 7.48 4.65
CA HIS A 238 -11.20 7.50 3.82
C HIS A 238 -10.94 8.14 2.46
N GLN A 239 -10.36 9.34 2.41
CA GLN A 239 -10.06 10.02 1.14
C GLN A 239 -9.09 9.20 0.28
N PHE A 240 -8.07 8.62 0.91
CA PHE A 240 -7.15 7.71 0.25
C PHE A 240 -7.85 6.45 -0.28
N GLY A 241 -8.79 5.86 0.47
CA GLY A 241 -9.59 4.72 0.01
C GLY A 241 -10.40 5.05 -1.25
N HIS A 242 -10.98 6.24 -1.34
CA HIS A 242 -11.69 6.67 -2.55
C HIS A 242 -10.72 6.82 -3.74
N HIS A 243 -9.56 7.43 -3.51
CA HIS A 243 -8.52 7.60 -4.52
C HIS A 243 -8.01 6.28 -5.07
N VAL A 244 -7.64 5.35 -4.19
CA VAL A 244 -7.14 4.03 -4.58
C VAL A 244 -8.24 3.23 -5.28
N SER A 245 -9.50 3.34 -4.89
CA SER A 245 -10.59 2.65 -5.60
C SER A 245 -10.70 3.09 -7.06
N LYS A 246 -10.41 4.37 -7.37
CA LYS A 246 -10.38 4.90 -8.74
C LYS A 246 -9.09 4.53 -9.49
N TYR A 247 -7.93 4.63 -8.85
CA TYR A 247 -6.60 4.45 -9.48
C TYR A 247 -5.80 3.29 -8.87
N TYR A 248 -6.42 2.13 -8.62
CA TYR A 248 -5.79 1.10 -7.78
C TYR A 248 -4.46 0.59 -8.36
N THR A 249 -4.28 0.50 -9.68
CA THR A 249 -3.00 0.07 -10.27
C THR A 249 -1.84 1.02 -10.03
N GLN A 250 -2.11 2.22 -9.51
CA GLN A 250 -1.10 3.24 -9.26
C GLN A 250 -0.61 3.26 -7.82
N TRP A 251 -1.18 2.45 -6.92
CA TRP A 251 -0.69 2.35 -5.54
C TRP A 251 0.39 1.26 -5.42
N ALA A 252 1.62 1.67 -5.11
CA ALA A 252 2.78 0.79 -5.06
C ALA A 252 2.73 -0.25 -3.92
N ASN A 253 1.95 -0.01 -2.86
CA ASN A 253 1.97 -0.85 -1.66
C ASN A 253 0.92 -1.97 -1.65
N TRP A 254 0.24 -2.24 -2.78
CA TRP A 254 -0.58 -3.44 -2.91
C TRP A 254 0.14 -4.76 -2.56
N PRO A 255 1.43 -4.98 -2.90
CA PRO A 255 2.12 -6.19 -2.48
C PRO A 255 2.36 -6.29 -0.97
N TYR A 256 2.18 -5.20 -0.21
CA TYR A 256 2.71 -5.08 1.14
C TYR A 256 1.66 -4.73 2.20
N VAL A 257 0.50 -4.16 1.83
CA VAL A 257 -0.52 -3.65 2.79
C VAL A 257 -0.87 -4.62 3.92
N HIS A 258 -0.95 -5.92 3.63
CA HIS A 258 -1.17 -6.95 4.62
C HIS A 258 -0.19 -6.94 5.83
N HIS A 259 1.06 -6.48 5.67
CA HIS A 259 2.04 -6.42 6.76
C HIS A 259 1.63 -5.47 7.91
N TRP A 260 0.73 -4.52 7.66
CA TRP A 260 0.21 -3.60 8.68
C TRP A 260 -1.33 -3.64 8.75
N SER A 261 -1.92 -4.78 8.40
CA SER A 261 -3.37 -4.96 8.37
C SER A 261 -3.84 -5.97 9.41
N LEU A 262 -5.07 -5.80 9.89
CA LEU A 262 -5.74 -6.81 10.70
C LEU A 262 -6.34 -7.86 9.77
N ILE A 263 -5.52 -8.80 9.31
CA ILE A 263 -5.90 -9.82 8.32
C ILE A 263 -7.09 -10.66 8.82
N ASP A 264 -7.12 -10.98 10.11
CA ASP A 264 -8.20 -11.76 10.72
C ASP A 264 -9.57 -11.07 10.56
N ALA A 265 -9.60 -9.74 10.40
CA ALA A 265 -10.84 -9.00 10.17
C ALA A 265 -11.50 -9.34 8.83
N PHE A 266 -10.77 -9.85 7.83
CA PHE A 266 -11.35 -10.31 6.57
C PHE A 266 -12.05 -11.66 6.69
N THR A 267 -11.55 -12.52 7.59
CA THR A 267 -12.03 -13.90 7.73
C THR A 267 -13.41 -14.01 8.40
N ALA A 268 -13.96 -12.89 8.90
CA ALA A 268 -15.25 -12.82 9.56
C ALA A 268 -16.43 -12.53 8.61
N GLY A 269 -16.18 -12.26 7.33
CA GLY A 269 -17.22 -12.03 6.32
C GLY A 269 -17.47 -13.25 5.43
N GLU A 270 -18.72 -13.43 4.99
CA GLU A 270 -19.04 -14.32 3.88
C GLU A 270 -18.31 -13.82 2.62
N SER A 271 -17.61 -14.73 1.92
CA SER A 271 -16.86 -14.39 0.71
C SER A 271 -17.80 -13.91 -0.39
N ALA A 272 -17.26 -13.13 -1.33
CA ALA A 272 -17.92 -12.89 -2.61
C ALA A 272 -18.30 -14.23 -3.26
N GLU A 273 -19.34 -14.24 -4.10
CA GLU A 273 -19.82 -15.42 -4.85
C GLU A 273 -18.67 -16.22 -5.44
N ASP A 274 -18.18 -17.19 -4.67
CA ASP A 274 -17.07 -18.03 -5.08
C ASP A 274 -17.59 -18.95 -6.19
N LEU A 275 -16.74 -19.25 -7.18
CA LEU A 275 -17.08 -20.30 -8.13
C LEU A 275 -17.09 -21.62 -7.38
N GLN A 276 -18.29 -22.19 -7.22
CA GLN A 276 -18.51 -23.46 -6.54
C GLN A 276 -18.87 -24.53 -7.57
N TRP A 277 -18.26 -25.70 -7.44
CA TRP A 277 -18.62 -26.86 -8.27
C TRP A 277 -19.12 -28.01 -7.40
N ASP A 278 -20.26 -28.56 -7.78
CA ASP A 278 -20.82 -29.76 -7.15
C ASP A 278 -19.92 -30.98 -7.38
N ILE A 279 -19.64 -31.70 -6.29
CA ILE A 279 -18.99 -33.00 -6.29
C ILE A 279 -20.01 -34.03 -5.80
N ASN A 280 -20.57 -34.79 -6.74
CA ASN A 280 -21.45 -35.93 -6.50
C ASN A 280 -22.68 -35.60 -5.62
N GLY A 281 -23.18 -34.36 -5.61
CA GLY A 281 -24.34 -33.95 -4.81
C GLY A 281 -24.12 -33.94 -3.29
N GLN A 282 -22.87 -34.04 -2.83
CA GLN A 282 -22.54 -34.09 -1.39
C GLN A 282 -21.53 -33.03 -0.95
N TRP A 283 -20.65 -32.59 -1.86
CA TRP A 283 -19.61 -31.63 -1.56
C TRP A 283 -19.58 -30.50 -2.57
N MET A 284 -19.05 -29.35 -2.15
CA MET A 284 -18.75 -28.21 -3.01
C MET A 284 -17.24 -28.01 -3.08
N LEU A 285 -16.73 -27.73 -4.28
CA LEU A 285 -15.34 -27.36 -4.54
C LEU A 285 -15.21 -25.84 -4.68
N HIS A 286 -14.30 -25.23 -3.92
CA HIS A 286 -14.00 -23.79 -3.88
C HIS A 286 -12.52 -23.56 -4.20
N LEU A 287 -12.22 -23.05 -5.40
CA LEU A 287 -10.82 -22.82 -5.82
C LEU A 287 -10.49 -21.38 -6.20
N SER A 288 -11.49 -20.51 -6.27
CA SER A 288 -11.35 -19.08 -6.59
C SER A 288 -10.31 -18.39 -5.70
N HIS A 289 -10.33 -18.66 -4.39
CA HIS A 289 -9.42 -18.06 -3.42
C HIS A 289 -8.01 -18.70 -3.40
N CYS A 290 -7.79 -19.81 -4.12
CA CYS A 290 -6.52 -20.54 -4.12
C CYS A 290 -5.54 -20.02 -5.17
N CYS A 291 -4.32 -19.69 -4.76
CA CYS A 291 -3.23 -19.26 -5.62
C CYS A 291 -2.13 -20.33 -5.66
N PRO A 292 -2.03 -21.17 -6.70
CA PRO A 292 -0.94 -22.14 -6.81
C PRO A 292 0.39 -21.42 -7.01
N LEU A 293 1.42 -21.86 -6.29
CA LEU A 293 2.78 -21.30 -6.34
C LEU A 293 3.82 -22.42 -6.44
N LYS A 294 4.94 -22.13 -7.10
CA LYS A 294 6.14 -22.97 -7.06
C LYS A 294 7.29 -22.16 -6.46
N LEU A 295 7.82 -22.62 -5.32
CA LEU A 295 8.91 -21.96 -4.59
C LEU A 295 10.00 -23.00 -4.30
N ASN A 296 11.25 -22.75 -4.74
CA ASN A 296 12.39 -23.64 -4.50
C ASN A 296 12.07 -25.12 -4.81
N ASP A 297 11.50 -25.37 -5.99
CA ASP A 297 11.06 -26.69 -6.49
C ASP A 297 9.97 -27.41 -5.69
N LYS A 298 9.37 -26.75 -4.69
CA LYS A 298 8.18 -27.24 -3.99
C LYS A 298 6.93 -26.50 -4.46
N TYR A 299 5.80 -27.18 -4.38
CA TYR A 299 4.50 -26.63 -4.74
C TYR A 299 3.77 -26.19 -3.49
N TYR A 300 3.07 -25.07 -3.60
CA TYR A 300 2.28 -24.51 -2.52
C TYR A 300 0.93 -24.04 -3.05
N VAL A 301 -0.05 -23.98 -2.16
CA VAL A 301 -1.30 -23.25 -2.37
C VAL A 301 -1.34 -22.11 -1.38
N PHE A 302 -1.43 -20.89 -1.89
CA PHE A 302 -1.65 -19.71 -1.07
C PHE A 302 -3.15 -19.38 -1.04
N ASP A 303 -3.73 -19.38 0.16
CA ASP A 303 -5.10 -18.96 0.40
C ASP A 303 -5.16 -17.43 0.49
N ARG A 304 -5.78 -16.82 -0.51
CA ARG A 304 -5.93 -15.37 -0.61
C ARG A 304 -6.79 -14.78 0.50
N THR A 305 -7.73 -15.53 1.06
CA THR A 305 -8.64 -15.02 2.10
C THR A 305 -7.97 -14.98 3.48
N ARG A 306 -7.12 -15.98 3.77
CA ARG A 306 -6.47 -16.14 5.08
C ARG A 306 -4.98 -15.78 5.07
N TYR A 307 -4.44 -15.35 3.93
CA TYR A 307 -3.01 -15.07 3.74
C TYR A 307 -2.12 -16.22 4.23
N SER A 308 -2.57 -17.45 4.00
CA SER A 308 -1.95 -18.67 4.52
C SER A 308 -1.32 -19.46 3.37
N LEU A 309 -0.17 -20.08 3.62
CA LEU A 309 0.56 -20.84 2.61
C LEU A 309 0.65 -22.30 3.03
N PHE A 310 0.16 -23.21 2.18
CA PHE A 310 0.14 -24.64 2.43
C PHE A 310 1.08 -25.36 1.47
N LEU A 311 1.89 -26.29 1.97
CA LEU A 311 2.73 -27.15 1.14
C LEU A 311 1.83 -28.18 0.42
N LEU A 312 2.08 -28.39 -0.86
CA LEU A 312 1.30 -29.31 -1.68
C LEU A 312 2.21 -30.38 -2.29
N ASP A 313 1.84 -31.65 -2.09
CA ASP A 313 2.50 -32.76 -2.75
C ASP A 313 2.20 -32.78 -4.25
N GLU A 314 3.17 -33.29 -5.03
CA GLU A 314 3.14 -33.21 -6.49
C GLU A 314 1.90 -33.90 -7.11
N GLN A 315 1.42 -34.97 -6.47
CA GLN A 315 0.23 -35.70 -6.90
C GLN A 315 -1.06 -34.88 -6.86
N TYR A 316 -1.14 -33.80 -6.05
CA TYR A 316 -2.34 -32.98 -5.91
C TYR A 316 -2.30 -31.69 -6.75
N ILE A 317 -1.19 -31.39 -7.43
CA ILE A 317 -1.05 -30.17 -8.26
C ILE A 317 -2.16 -30.03 -9.29
N GLY A 318 -2.60 -31.17 -9.87
CA GLY A 318 -3.65 -31.20 -10.86
C GLY A 318 -4.93 -30.50 -10.40
N LEU A 319 -5.26 -30.53 -9.10
CA LEU A 319 -6.45 -29.89 -8.55
C LEU A 319 -6.38 -28.35 -8.65
N PHE A 320 -5.19 -27.77 -8.48
CA PHE A 320 -4.98 -26.33 -8.43
C PHE A 320 -4.42 -25.76 -9.74
N SER A 321 -4.06 -26.61 -10.70
CA SER A 321 -3.44 -26.20 -11.95
C SER A 321 -4.40 -25.43 -12.86
N TYR A 322 -3.94 -24.30 -13.40
CA TYR A 322 -4.65 -23.55 -14.45
C TYR A 322 -4.80 -24.36 -15.75
N LYS A 323 -4.05 -25.45 -15.91
CA LYS A 323 -4.17 -26.35 -17.07
C LYS A 323 -5.34 -27.33 -16.96
N SER A 324 -5.83 -27.57 -15.74
CA SER A 324 -6.96 -28.46 -15.49
C SER A 324 -8.27 -27.72 -15.69
N THR A 325 -9.16 -28.30 -16.49
CA THR A 325 -10.53 -27.84 -16.68
C THR A 325 -11.35 -28.00 -15.39
N PRO A 326 -12.47 -27.28 -15.21
CA PRO A 326 -13.34 -27.46 -14.06
C PRO A 326 -13.80 -28.91 -13.85
N ALA A 327 -14.12 -29.64 -14.92
CA ALA A 327 -14.54 -31.04 -14.84
C ALA A 327 -13.41 -31.95 -14.34
N GLU A 328 -12.18 -31.76 -14.82
CA GLU A 328 -11.01 -32.51 -14.34
C GLU A 328 -10.73 -32.23 -12.85
N ARG A 329 -10.91 -30.99 -12.40
CA ARG A 329 -10.74 -30.61 -10.98
C ARG A 329 -11.78 -31.27 -10.10
N VAL A 330 -13.05 -31.30 -10.51
CA VAL A 330 -14.11 -32.02 -9.78
C VAL A 330 -13.81 -33.51 -9.67
N GLN A 331 -13.36 -34.15 -10.76
CA GLN A 331 -12.98 -35.56 -10.76
C GLN A 331 -11.75 -35.85 -9.87
N LEU A 332 -10.77 -34.94 -9.86
CA LEU A 332 -9.61 -35.04 -8.96
C LEU A 332 -10.04 -34.90 -7.49
N ALA A 333 -10.88 -33.91 -7.18
CA ALA A 333 -11.40 -33.71 -5.84
C ALA A 333 -12.20 -34.94 -5.35
N ALA A 334 -13.09 -35.49 -6.17
CA ALA A 334 -13.84 -36.70 -5.85
C ALA A 334 -12.91 -37.89 -5.51
N ARG A 335 -11.88 -38.11 -6.34
CA ARG A 335 -10.88 -39.17 -6.07
C ARG A 335 -10.11 -38.95 -4.78
N ILE A 336 -9.73 -37.71 -4.47
CA ILE A 336 -9.04 -37.39 -3.21
C ILE A 336 -9.96 -37.70 -2.02
N ILE A 337 -11.23 -37.28 -2.09
CA ILE A 337 -12.23 -37.55 -1.05
C ILE A 337 -12.40 -39.05 -0.77
N GLU A 338 -12.40 -39.87 -1.81
CA GLU A 338 -12.59 -41.32 -1.70
C GLU A 338 -11.34 -42.08 -1.25
N SER A 339 -10.15 -41.63 -1.67
CA SER A 339 -8.92 -42.41 -1.55
C SER A 339 -7.91 -41.89 -0.53
N ASP A 340 -8.03 -40.63 -0.11
CA ASP A 340 -7.09 -40.00 0.83
C ASP A 340 -7.81 -39.16 1.91
N PRO A 341 -8.16 -39.79 3.04
CA PRO A 341 -8.80 -39.10 4.16
C PRO A 341 -7.94 -37.98 4.78
N ALA A 342 -6.61 -38.08 4.71
CA ALA A 342 -5.72 -37.08 5.29
C ALA A 342 -5.76 -35.80 4.46
N MET A 343 -5.57 -35.91 3.15
CA MET A 343 -5.67 -34.77 2.24
C MET A 343 -7.11 -34.18 2.23
N THR A 344 -8.12 -35.03 2.36
CA THR A 344 -9.52 -34.57 2.48
C THR A 344 -9.72 -33.67 3.70
N ALA A 345 -9.17 -34.06 4.85
CA ALA A 345 -9.19 -33.23 6.06
C ALA A 345 -8.43 -31.91 5.87
N GLU A 346 -7.31 -31.92 5.15
CA GLU A 346 -6.58 -30.71 4.79
C GLU A 346 -7.41 -29.79 3.90
N LEU A 347 -7.99 -30.30 2.79
CA LEU A 347 -8.85 -29.53 1.89
C LEU A 347 -10.06 -28.91 2.61
N LEU A 348 -10.65 -29.60 3.58
CA LEU A 348 -11.69 -29.05 4.45
C LEU A 348 -11.16 -27.91 5.33
N SER A 349 -10.01 -28.11 5.97
CA SER A 349 -9.39 -27.10 6.82
C SER A 349 -8.99 -25.83 6.06
N TRP A 350 -8.66 -25.98 4.77
CA TRP A 350 -8.33 -24.91 3.83
C TRP A 350 -9.58 -24.31 3.17
N ARG A 351 -10.77 -24.87 3.42
CA ARG A 351 -12.03 -24.51 2.75
C ARG A 351 -12.01 -24.66 1.23
N VAL A 352 -11.13 -25.51 0.72
CA VAL A 352 -11.13 -25.91 -0.70
C VAL A 352 -12.34 -26.79 -1.00
N ILE A 353 -12.82 -27.55 -0.02
CA ILE A 353 -14.09 -28.26 -0.12
C ILE A 353 -14.98 -27.97 1.08
N SER A 354 -16.30 -28.10 0.91
CA SER A 354 -17.29 -28.06 2.00
C SER A 354 -18.39 -29.09 1.75
N HIS A 355 -19.15 -29.44 2.78
CA HIS A 355 -20.41 -30.14 2.59
C HIS A 355 -21.46 -29.20 1.96
N LEU A 356 -22.35 -29.79 1.17
CA LEU A 356 -23.55 -29.13 0.63
C LEU A 356 -24.57 -28.77 1.71
#